data_AF-A0A317IDW3-F1
#
_entry.id   AF-A0A317IDW3-F1
#
_cell.length_a   1.000
_cell.length_b   1.000
_cell.length_c   1.000
_cell.angle_alpha   90.00
_cell.angle_beta   90.00
_cell.angle_gamma   90.00
#
_symmetry.space_group_name_H-M   'P 1'
#
loop_
_entity.id
_entity.type
_entity.pdbx_description
1 polymer ?
#
loop_
_entity_poly.entity_id
_entity_poly.type
_entity_poly.pdbx_seq_one_letter_code
_entity_poly.pdbx_strand_id
1 'polypeptide(L)'
;MEPVSAGGSNEGAGLSQAIGDVSGSATSDWSSFSADEHIDEEEWMRRIYQGDHMPQLSLRAVIVGGVLGSLMSISNLYTSIKVGWSFGVAITACVLSFVLWNALRAINHKMTPMSILENNCMQSTASAAGSSTGATVGTAFGALLLITGKHVDWHILAAWTFVSAALGVFLAVPMKRQMINLEHLPFPSGIAAAQTLRSLYGRSKEALIQARALVSALVGGLLVGFLNQGQFDWQRRLNLTIPELIPFQLKIAGVDLAKMPLFGFAPSVLLMGAGMIVGLRVSTSMFVGSLLLYLFVGPWIVNVGEIPSPDKL
;
A
#
# COMPACT_ATOMS: atom_id res chain seq x y z
N MET A 1 72.74 15.07 40.24
CA MET A 1 71.35 14.70 40.53
C MET A 1 70.53 15.01 39.29
N GLU A 2 70.29 14.00 38.45
CA GLU A 2 69.06 13.92 37.66
C GLU A 2 67.89 13.64 38.64
N PRO A 3 66.62 14.01 38.33
CA PRO A 3 65.97 13.52 37.11
C PRO A 3 65.09 14.50 36.32
N VAL A 4 64.88 14.08 35.07
CA VAL A 4 63.83 14.41 34.11
C VAL A 4 62.46 13.88 34.58
N SER A 5 61.38 14.64 34.33
CA SER A 5 59.97 14.16 34.32
C SER A 5 59.13 15.19 33.56
N ALA A 6 58.93 14.99 32.24
CA ALA A 6 57.81 14.27 31.63
C ALA A 6 56.61 15.19 31.34
N GLY A 7 56.38 15.43 30.05
CA GLY A 7 55.24 16.16 29.53
C GLY A 7 53.93 15.44 29.88
N GLY A 8 52.99 16.20 30.44
CA GLY A 8 51.59 15.84 30.55
C GLY A 8 50.86 16.44 29.36
N SER A 9 50.59 15.58 28.38
CA SER A 9 49.79 15.80 27.19
C SER A 9 48.42 16.40 27.53
N ASN A 10 48.02 17.33 26.67
CA ASN A 10 46.74 18.02 26.64
C ASN A 10 45.60 17.07 26.18
N GLU A 11 45.43 15.93 26.84
CA GLU A 11 44.49 14.86 26.44
C GLU A 11 43.07 15.01 27.02
N GLY A 12 42.87 15.93 27.97
CA GLY A 12 41.54 16.17 28.57
C GLY A 12 40.60 17.03 27.70
N ALA A 13 41.13 17.89 26.83
CA ALA A 13 40.33 18.75 25.97
C ALA A 13 39.92 18.06 24.65
N GLY A 14 40.76 17.15 24.15
CA GLY A 14 40.50 16.40 22.90
C GLY A 14 39.39 15.35 23.04
N LEU A 15 39.20 14.75 24.22
CA LEU A 15 38.16 13.72 24.43
C LEU A 15 36.75 14.30 24.56
N SER A 16 36.60 15.53 25.09
CA SER A 16 35.28 16.20 25.13
C SER A 16 34.86 16.71 23.75
N GLN A 17 35.83 17.16 22.93
CA GLN A 17 35.59 17.48 21.52
C GLN A 17 35.35 16.24 20.65
N ALA A 18 36.05 15.13 20.90
CA ALA A 18 35.82 13.87 20.18
C ALA A 18 34.47 13.20 20.50
N ILE A 19 33.93 13.39 21.72
CA ILE A 19 32.58 12.91 22.06
C ILE A 19 31.49 13.84 21.49
N GLY A 20 31.80 15.12 21.27
CA GLY A 20 30.94 16.06 20.52
C GLY A 20 30.89 15.75 19.03
N ASP A 21 32.02 15.44 18.40
CA ASP A 21 32.11 15.20 16.96
C ASP A 21 31.56 13.83 16.52
N VAL A 22 31.50 12.83 17.41
CA VAL A 22 30.87 11.53 17.09
C VAL A 22 29.33 11.62 17.12
N SER A 23 28.77 12.69 17.69
CA SER A 23 27.33 12.97 17.64
C SER A 23 26.84 13.64 16.34
N GLY A 24 27.78 14.03 15.45
CA GLY A 24 27.48 14.68 14.17
C GLY A 24 27.16 13.74 12.99
N SER A 25 27.08 12.43 13.21
CA SER A 25 26.77 11.47 12.13
C SER A 25 25.26 11.35 11.87
N ALA A 26 24.78 12.17 10.95
CA ALA A 26 23.67 11.89 10.05
C ALA A 26 22.32 11.50 10.70
N THR A 27 21.85 12.28 11.67
CA THR A 27 20.40 12.48 11.81
C THR A 27 20.04 13.80 11.16
N SER A 28 19.91 13.81 9.83
CA SER A 28 19.31 14.94 9.11
C SER A 28 17.92 15.16 9.70
N ASP A 29 17.73 16.29 10.36
CA ASP A 29 16.46 16.65 10.97
C ASP A 29 15.46 16.95 9.85
N TRP A 30 14.76 15.90 9.40
CA TRP A 30 13.78 15.98 8.32
C TRP A 30 12.54 16.83 8.69
N SER A 31 12.44 17.28 9.94
CA SER A 31 11.28 18.01 10.47
C SER A 31 11.23 19.49 10.06
N SER A 32 12.36 20.06 9.62
CA SER A 32 12.46 21.48 9.24
C SER A 32 12.03 21.79 7.81
N PHE A 33 11.84 20.77 6.95
CA PHE A 33 11.50 20.98 5.54
C PHE A 33 9.99 21.08 5.36
N SER A 34 9.52 22.29 5.05
CA SER A 34 8.15 22.53 4.59
C SER A 34 8.02 22.11 3.12
N ALA A 35 6.89 21.50 2.74
CA ALA A 35 6.66 21.02 1.37
C ALA A 35 6.50 22.15 0.34
N ASP A 36 6.44 23.42 0.80
CA ASP A 36 6.14 24.61 0.01
C ASP A 36 7.39 25.43 -0.37
N GLU A 37 8.57 25.02 0.08
CA GLU A 37 9.82 25.72 -0.23
C GLU A 37 10.31 25.33 -1.62
N HIS A 38 10.57 26.33 -2.48
CA HIS A 38 11.07 26.12 -3.83
C HIS A 38 12.56 25.80 -3.76
N ILE A 39 12.92 24.52 -3.92
CA ILE A 39 14.30 24.06 -3.81
C ILE A 39 14.84 23.81 -5.22
N ASP A 40 15.81 24.62 -5.65
CA ASP A 40 16.51 24.43 -6.91
C ASP A 40 17.27 23.10 -6.93
N GLU A 41 17.44 22.50 -8.12
CA GLU A 41 18.06 21.17 -8.28
C GLU A 41 19.51 21.14 -7.74
N GLU A 42 20.25 22.25 -7.87
CA GLU A 42 21.59 22.41 -7.26
C GLU A 42 21.55 22.45 -5.73
N GLU A 43 20.55 23.11 -5.15
CA GLU A 43 20.39 23.20 -3.70
C GLU A 43 19.95 21.86 -3.10
N TRP A 44 19.06 21.14 -3.80
CA TRP A 44 18.67 19.78 -3.45
C TRP A 44 19.88 18.85 -3.46
N MET A 45 20.71 18.91 -4.51
CA MET A 45 21.93 18.09 -4.62
C MET A 45 22.96 18.40 -3.51
N ARG A 46 23.09 19.65 -3.09
CA ARG A 46 24.06 20.04 -2.05
C ARG A 46 23.59 19.77 -0.63
N ARG A 47 22.29 19.93 -0.34
CA ARG A 47 21.76 19.91 1.03
C ARG A 47 20.94 18.68 1.37
N ILE A 48 20.29 18.05 0.38
CA ILE A 48 19.26 17.02 0.60
C ILE A 48 19.68 15.65 0.05
N TYR A 49 20.46 15.62 -1.03
CA TYR A 49 20.93 14.37 -1.61
C TYR A 49 21.82 13.60 -0.62
N GLN A 50 21.36 12.40 -0.25
CA GLN A 50 22.03 11.49 0.69
C GLN A 50 22.50 10.19 0.00
N GLY A 51 22.51 10.15 -1.34
CA GLY A 51 22.72 8.91 -2.10
C GLY A 51 24.09 8.27 -1.93
N ASP A 52 25.11 9.05 -1.61
CA ASP A 52 26.48 8.53 -1.42
C ASP A 52 26.73 8.06 0.03
N HIS A 53 25.94 8.56 0.99
CA HIS A 53 26.12 8.28 2.42
C HIS A 53 25.15 7.23 2.98
N MET A 54 24.07 6.93 2.25
CA MET A 54 23.01 6.04 2.70
C MET A 54 22.54 5.13 1.55
N PRO A 55 22.48 3.80 1.76
CA PRO A 55 22.01 2.89 0.73
C PRO A 55 20.57 3.24 0.31
N GLN A 56 20.31 3.27 -1.02
CA GLN A 56 18.99 3.53 -1.60
C GLN A 56 18.46 2.29 -2.31
N LEU A 57 19.15 1.86 -3.37
CA LEU A 57 18.83 0.65 -4.11
C LEU A 57 19.68 -0.51 -3.56
N SER A 58 19.05 -1.44 -2.88
CA SER A 58 19.70 -2.65 -2.40
C SER A 58 18.96 -3.90 -2.86
N LEU A 59 19.70 -4.98 -3.10
CA LEU A 59 19.12 -6.26 -3.52
C LEU A 59 18.04 -6.75 -2.54
N ARG A 60 18.28 -6.54 -1.24
CA ARG A 60 17.30 -6.84 -0.18
C ARG A 60 16.00 -6.02 -0.31
N ALA A 61 16.08 -4.73 -0.64
CA ALA A 61 14.90 -3.90 -0.84
C ALA A 61 14.07 -4.38 -2.03
N VAL A 62 14.74 -4.79 -3.13
CA VAL A 62 14.07 -5.34 -4.31
C VAL A 62 13.41 -6.69 -4.01
N ILE A 63 14.09 -7.59 -3.31
CA ILE A 63 13.53 -8.91 -2.97
C ILE A 63 12.34 -8.77 -2.03
N VAL A 64 12.49 -8.02 -0.93
CA VAL A 64 11.40 -7.80 0.04
C VAL A 64 10.23 -7.09 -0.63
N GLY A 65 10.52 -6.08 -1.47
CA GLY A 65 9.50 -5.35 -2.21
C GLY A 65 8.78 -6.24 -3.22
N GLY A 66 9.49 -7.11 -3.93
CA GLY A 66 8.90 -8.08 -4.86
C GLY A 66 8.01 -9.10 -4.16
N VAL A 67 8.43 -9.63 -3.01
CA VAL A 67 7.63 -10.59 -2.21
C VAL A 67 6.39 -9.92 -1.61
N LEU A 68 6.54 -8.75 -0.99
CA LEU A 68 5.38 -8.03 -0.45
C LEU A 68 4.45 -7.57 -1.57
N GLY A 69 5.01 -7.11 -2.69
CA GLY A 69 4.27 -6.70 -3.87
C GLY A 69 3.50 -7.83 -4.53
N SER A 70 4.05 -9.05 -4.60
CA SER A 70 3.34 -10.21 -5.14
C SER A 70 2.17 -10.64 -4.25
N LEU A 71 2.33 -10.58 -2.93
CA LEU A 71 1.22 -10.81 -1.98
C LEU A 71 0.11 -9.77 -2.14
N MET A 72 0.49 -8.49 -2.26
CA MET A 72 -0.47 -7.40 -2.48
C MET A 72 -1.13 -7.46 -3.86
N SER A 73 -0.42 -7.95 -4.87
CA SER A 73 -0.95 -8.20 -6.22
C SER A 73 -2.11 -9.20 -6.19
N ILE A 74 -1.99 -10.30 -5.44
CA ILE A 74 -3.08 -11.29 -5.29
C ILE A 74 -4.32 -10.64 -4.65
N SER A 75 -4.12 -9.85 -3.59
CA SER A 75 -5.22 -9.14 -2.93
C SER A 75 -5.87 -8.11 -3.86
N ASN A 76 -5.08 -7.35 -4.61
CA ASN A 76 -5.56 -6.35 -5.56
C ASN A 76 -6.29 -6.99 -6.75
N LEU A 77 -5.87 -8.17 -7.22
CA LEU A 77 -6.57 -8.89 -8.27
C LEU A 77 -7.96 -9.29 -7.82
N TYR A 78 -8.07 -9.84 -6.62
CA TYR A 78 -9.35 -10.21 -6.01
C TYR A 78 -10.26 -8.99 -5.84
N THR A 79 -9.77 -7.88 -5.29
CA THR A 79 -10.59 -6.67 -5.11
C THR A 79 -10.99 -6.05 -6.44
N SER A 80 -10.11 -6.08 -7.44
CA SER A 80 -10.40 -5.53 -8.77
C SER A 80 -11.51 -6.32 -9.47
N ILE A 81 -11.49 -7.65 -9.38
CA ILE A 81 -12.52 -8.48 -10.01
C ILE A 81 -13.83 -8.47 -9.21
N LYS A 82 -13.77 -8.51 -7.88
CA LYS A 82 -14.97 -8.62 -7.04
C LYS A 82 -15.65 -7.28 -6.75
N VAL A 83 -14.87 -6.21 -6.58
CA VAL A 83 -15.35 -4.88 -6.14
C VAL A 83 -15.20 -3.84 -7.25
N GLY A 84 -14.35 -4.09 -8.26
CA GLY A 84 -14.06 -3.08 -9.29
C GLY A 84 -13.13 -1.96 -8.82
N TRP A 85 -12.47 -2.13 -7.67
CA TRP A 85 -11.64 -1.10 -7.04
C TRP A 85 -10.33 -1.65 -6.47
N SER A 86 -9.33 -0.78 -6.29
CA SER A 86 -7.96 -1.12 -5.88
C SER A 86 -7.47 -0.20 -4.76
N PHE A 87 -6.66 -0.74 -3.85
CA PHE A 87 -6.09 -0.01 -2.72
C PHE A 87 -4.67 0.48 -3.00
N GLY A 88 -4.30 1.59 -2.38
CA GLY A 88 -2.92 2.10 -2.41
C GLY A 88 -1.96 1.15 -1.71
N VAL A 89 -1.00 0.60 -2.47
CA VAL A 89 -0.02 -0.39 -1.98
C VAL A 89 1.16 0.26 -1.23
N ALA A 90 1.41 1.54 -1.49
CA ALA A 90 2.64 2.19 -1.07
C ALA A 90 2.75 2.27 0.46
N ILE A 91 1.79 2.87 1.16
CA ILE A 91 1.88 3.11 2.61
C ILE A 91 1.89 1.77 3.38
N THR A 92 1.04 0.84 2.97
CA THR A 92 0.94 -0.49 3.58
C THR A 92 2.24 -1.28 3.41
N ALA A 93 2.86 -1.24 2.23
CA ALA A 93 4.15 -1.88 1.98
C ALA A 93 5.27 -1.33 2.89
N CYS A 94 5.40 0.00 3.01
CA CYS A 94 6.41 0.61 3.89
C CYS A 94 6.32 0.10 5.33
N VAL A 95 5.11 0.05 5.88
CA VAL A 95 4.92 -0.37 7.27
C VAL A 95 5.14 -1.87 7.42
N LEU A 96 4.59 -2.69 6.52
CA LEU A 96 4.77 -4.14 6.56
C LEU A 96 6.25 -4.52 6.45
N SER A 97 7.00 -3.87 5.56
CA SER A 97 8.45 -4.05 5.46
C SER A 97 9.17 -3.66 6.74
N PHE A 98 8.84 -2.51 7.33
CA PHE A 98 9.45 -2.08 8.60
C PHE A 98 9.20 -3.08 9.73
N VAL A 99 7.94 -3.55 9.88
CA VAL A 99 7.55 -4.54 10.88
C VAL A 99 8.26 -5.88 10.63
N LEU A 100 8.22 -6.38 9.39
CA LEU A 100 8.85 -7.64 9.00
C LEU A 100 10.36 -7.60 9.26
N TRP A 101 11.02 -6.51 8.87
CA TRP A 101 12.46 -6.36 9.05
C TRP A 101 12.85 -6.24 10.53
N ASN A 102 12.05 -5.54 11.34
CA ASN A 102 12.26 -5.47 12.78
C ASN A 102 12.03 -6.82 13.47
N ALA A 103 11.04 -7.60 13.02
CA ALA A 103 10.80 -8.96 13.51
C ALA A 103 11.97 -9.89 13.14
N LEU A 104 12.44 -9.84 11.89
CA LEU A 104 13.61 -10.61 11.45
C LEU A 104 14.87 -10.22 12.23
N ARG A 105 15.03 -8.95 12.59
CA ARG A 105 16.10 -8.49 13.48
C ARG A 105 15.99 -8.99 14.91
N ALA A 106 14.78 -9.06 15.45
CA ALA A 106 14.57 -9.60 16.79
C ALA A 106 14.98 -11.09 16.86
N ILE A 107 14.87 -11.80 15.74
CA ILE A 107 15.29 -13.20 15.61
C ILE A 107 16.80 -13.29 15.28
N ASN A 108 17.31 -12.40 14.44
CA ASN A 108 18.71 -12.38 14.01
C ASN A 108 19.34 -10.99 14.19
N HIS A 109 19.93 -10.78 15.36
CA HIS A 109 20.56 -9.51 15.77
C HIS A 109 21.71 -9.05 14.86
N LYS A 110 22.21 -9.90 13.95
CA LYS A 110 23.28 -9.55 12.98
C LYS A 110 22.78 -8.79 11.75
N MET A 111 21.47 -8.69 11.52
CA MET A 111 20.94 -8.00 10.33
C MET A 111 21.02 -6.47 10.49
N THR A 112 21.49 -5.75 9.47
CA THR A 112 21.66 -4.29 9.53
C THR A 112 20.34 -3.51 9.38
N PRO A 113 20.25 -2.27 9.93
CA PRO A 113 19.22 -1.27 9.62
C PRO A 113 18.87 -1.26 8.13
N MET A 114 17.58 -1.43 7.82
CA MET A 114 17.08 -0.97 6.54
C MET A 114 16.95 0.54 6.64
N SER A 115 17.62 1.27 5.77
CA SER A 115 17.55 2.73 5.72
C SER A 115 16.15 3.21 5.32
N ILE A 116 15.81 4.46 5.65
CA ILE A 116 14.58 5.11 5.18
C ILE A 116 14.50 5.14 3.65
N LEU A 117 15.64 5.33 2.97
CA LEU A 117 15.73 5.36 1.50
C LEU A 117 15.61 3.96 0.90
N GLU A 118 16.14 2.94 1.57
CA GLU A 118 15.94 1.54 1.15
C GLU A 118 14.47 1.12 1.29
N ASN A 119 13.80 1.55 2.35
CA ASN A 119 12.38 1.24 2.55
C ASN A 119 11.49 1.99 1.54
N ASN A 120 11.89 3.20 1.12
CA ASN A 120 11.26 3.93 0.03
C ASN A 120 11.44 3.22 -1.33
N CYS A 121 12.63 2.68 -1.61
CA CYS A 121 12.88 1.88 -2.81
C CYS A 121 12.09 0.56 -2.79
N MET A 122 12.05 -0.12 -1.65
CA MET A 122 11.26 -1.33 -1.44
C MET A 122 9.77 -1.05 -1.70
N GLN A 123 9.25 0.06 -1.20
CA GLN A 123 7.86 0.47 -1.39
C GLN A 123 7.51 0.70 -2.86
N SER A 124 8.41 1.36 -3.60
CA SER A 124 8.24 1.60 -5.03
C SER A 124 8.22 0.28 -5.79
N THR A 125 9.10 -0.66 -5.41
CA THR A 125 9.14 -2.02 -5.98
C THR A 125 7.83 -2.79 -5.69
N ALA A 126 7.36 -2.75 -4.44
CA ALA A 126 6.12 -3.42 -4.03
C ALA A 126 4.89 -2.83 -4.73
N SER A 127 4.84 -1.50 -4.87
CA SER A 127 3.75 -0.80 -5.55
C SER A 127 3.76 -1.10 -7.05
N ALA A 128 4.92 -1.15 -7.69
CA ALA A 128 5.03 -1.51 -9.11
C ALA A 128 4.47 -2.92 -9.36
N ALA A 129 4.84 -3.91 -8.54
CA ALA A 129 4.30 -5.26 -8.64
C ALA A 129 2.79 -5.33 -8.33
N GLY A 130 2.35 -4.66 -7.27
CA GLY A 130 0.96 -4.67 -6.82
C GLY A 130 -0.01 -3.97 -7.78
N SER A 131 0.38 -2.82 -8.34
CA SER A 131 -0.44 -2.04 -9.26
C SER A 131 -0.51 -2.63 -10.66
N SER A 132 0.54 -3.32 -11.11
CA SER A 132 0.55 -3.95 -12.45
C SER A 132 -0.51 -5.04 -12.61
N THR A 133 -1.00 -5.63 -11.53
CA THR A 133 -1.92 -6.77 -11.61
C THR A 133 -3.38 -6.34 -11.74
N GLY A 134 -3.78 -5.22 -11.14
CA GLY A 134 -5.18 -4.76 -11.15
C GLY A 134 -5.62 -4.30 -12.53
N ALA A 135 -5.10 -3.16 -12.98
CA ALA A 135 -5.55 -2.52 -14.23
C ALA A 135 -5.08 -3.26 -15.49
N THR A 136 -3.82 -3.72 -15.53
CA THR A 136 -3.22 -4.30 -16.73
C THR A 136 -3.60 -5.76 -16.96
N VAL A 137 -3.65 -6.56 -15.89
CA VAL A 137 -3.94 -8.01 -16.00
C VAL A 137 -5.41 -8.29 -15.66
N GLY A 138 -5.87 -7.87 -14.49
CA GLY A 138 -7.21 -8.17 -13.96
C GLY A 138 -8.34 -7.67 -14.85
N THR A 139 -8.33 -6.38 -15.19
CA THR A 139 -9.40 -5.80 -16.01
C THR A 139 -9.34 -6.24 -17.47
N ALA A 140 -8.17 -6.16 -18.11
CA ALA A 140 -8.04 -6.45 -19.54
C ALA A 140 -8.26 -7.94 -19.87
N PHE A 141 -7.60 -8.85 -19.14
CA PHE A 141 -7.76 -10.29 -19.38
C PHE A 141 -9.07 -10.82 -18.79
N GLY A 142 -9.59 -10.19 -17.72
CA GLY A 142 -10.94 -10.47 -17.23
C GLY A 142 -12.00 -10.17 -18.28
N ALA A 143 -11.93 -9.01 -18.93
CA ALA A 143 -12.83 -8.67 -20.04
C ALA A 143 -12.64 -9.62 -21.25
N LEU A 144 -11.40 -9.95 -21.60
CA LEU A 144 -11.11 -10.90 -22.70
C LEU A 144 -11.69 -12.29 -22.42
N LEU A 145 -11.60 -12.75 -21.17
CA LEU A 145 -12.19 -14.01 -20.72
C LEU A 145 -13.72 -13.99 -20.84
N LEU A 146 -14.36 -12.87 -20.47
CA LEU A 146 -15.82 -12.73 -20.59
C LEU A 146 -16.30 -12.76 -22.05
N ILE A 147 -15.54 -12.16 -22.98
CA ILE A 147 -15.90 -12.12 -24.41
C ILE A 147 -15.62 -13.45 -25.10
N THR A 148 -14.47 -14.06 -24.82
CA THR A 148 -13.97 -15.22 -25.59
C THR A 148 -14.32 -16.55 -24.92
N GLY A 149 -14.60 -16.55 -23.62
CA GLY A 149 -14.82 -17.76 -22.81
C GLY A 149 -13.58 -18.64 -22.63
N LYS A 150 -12.39 -18.18 -23.06
CA LYS A 150 -11.13 -18.93 -23.02
C LYS A 150 -10.12 -18.22 -22.14
N HIS A 151 -9.43 -19.00 -21.32
CA HIS A 151 -8.30 -18.53 -20.53
C HIS A 151 -7.08 -18.36 -21.45
N VAL A 152 -6.33 -17.28 -21.25
CA VAL A 152 -5.07 -17.04 -21.95
C VAL A 152 -3.95 -17.77 -21.21
N ASP A 153 -3.05 -18.40 -21.98
CA ASP A 153 -1.88 -19.08 -21.43
C ASP A 153 -0.96 -18.14 -20.65
N TRP A 154 -0.41 -18.65 -19.55
CA TRP A 154 0.41 -17.87 -18.63
C TRP A 154 1.66 -17.27 -19.29
N HIS A 155 2.22 -17.93 -20.31
CA HIS A 155 3.39 -17.44 -21.05
C HIS A 155 3.10 -16.12 -21.76
N ILE A 156 1.89 -15.98 -22.33
CA ILE A 156 1.45 -14.77 -23.01
C ILE A 156 1.22 -13.67 -21.98
N LEU A 157 0.58 -13.99 -20.85
CA LEU A 157 0.43 -13.05 -19.74
C LEU A 157 1.77 -12.55 -19.21
N ALA A 158 2.76 -13.45 -19.06
CA ALA A 158 4.08 -13.09 -18.57
C ALA A 158 4.80 -12.15 -19.54
N ALA A 159 4.79 -12.46 -20.84
CA ALA A 159 5.38 -11.60 -21.86
C ALA A 159 4.68 -10.23 -21.94
N TRP A 160 3.35 -10.21 -21.90
CA TRP A 160 2.55 -8.99 -21.88
C TRP A 160 2.85 -8.12 -20.67
N THR A 161 2.88 -8.71 -19.48
CA THR A 161 3.19 -8.02 -18.23
C THR A 161 4.61 -7.46 -18.25
N PHE A 162 5.58 -8.21 -18.79
CA PHE A 162 6.96 -7.75 -18.93
C PHE A 162 7.07 -6.53 -19.85
N VAL A 163 6.46 -6.58 -21.04
CA VAL A 163 6.46 -5.45 -21.99
C VAL A 163 5.76 -4.23 -21.41
N SER A 164 4.63 -4.44 -20.71
CA SER A 164 3.86 -3.38 -20.06
C SER A 164 4.66 -2.72 -18.93
N ALA A 165 5.35 -3.51 -18.12
CA ALA A 165 6.23 -3.01 -17.07
C ALA A 165 7.42 -2.24 -17.65
N ALA A 166 8.04 -2.74 -18.72
CA ALA A 166 9.12 -2.05 -19.41
C ALA A 166 8.67 -0.68 -19.94
N LEU A 167 7.51 -0.62 -20.59
CA LEU A 167 6.90 0.64 -21.05
C LEU A 167 6.68 1.62 -19.89
N GLY A 168 6.18 1.14 -18.75
CA GLY A 168 6.02 1.95 -17.54
C GLY A 168 7.34 2.55 -17.04
N VAL A 169 8.42 1.77 -17.05
CA VAL A 169 9.78 2.26 -16.70
C VAL A 169 10.25 3.33 -17.68
N PHE A 170 10.03 3.14 -18.99
CA PHE A 170 10.40 4.14 -19.99
C PHE A 170 9.62 5.46 -19.83
N LEU A 171 8.33 5.40 -19.48
CA LEU A 171 7.53 6.59 -19.24
C LEU A 171 7.81 7.29 -17.90
N ALA A 172 8.29 6.56 -16.90
CA ALA A 172 8.56 7.12 -15.58
C ALA A 172 9.62 8.25 -15.61
N VAL A 173 10.66 8.10 -16.44
CA VAL A 173 11.76 9.07 -16.54
C VAL A 173 11.29 10.45 -17.06
N PRO A 174 10.63 10.57 -18.22
CA PRO A 174 10.15 11.86 -18.72
C PRO A 174 9.04 12.44 -17.83
N MET A 175 8.15 11.61 -17.28
CA MET A 175 7.08 12.09 -16.39
C MET A 175 7.63 12.71 -15.12
N LYS A 176 8.66 12.09 -14.50
CA LYS A 176 9.34 12.67 -13.35
C LYS A 176 9.88 14.06 -13.68
N ARG A 177 10.56 14.21 -14.82
CA ARG A 177 11.15 15.49 -15.23
C ARG A 177 10.07 16.57 -15.43
N GLN A 178 8.98 16.24 -16.11
CA GLN A 178 7.91 17.19 -16.37
C GLN A 178 7.16 17.58 -15.09
N MET A 179 6.66 16.60 -14.35
CA MET A 179 5.73 16.85 -13.23
C MET A 179 6.43 17.31 -11.96
N ILE A 180 7.65 16.82 -11.69
CA ILE A 180 8.41 17.15 -10.46
C ILE A 180 9.36 18.31 -10.70
N ASN A 181 10.25 18.20 -11.71
CA ASN A 181 11.34 19.16 -11.86
C ASN A 181 10.93 20.46 -12.55
N LEU A 182 9.88 20.46 -13.39
CA LEU A 182 9.42 21.66 -14.10
C LEU A 182 8.14 22.24 -13.52
N GLU A 183 7.11 21.41 -13.34
CA GLU A 183 5.79 21.88 -12.88
C GLU A 183 5.64 21.92 -11.36
N HIS A 184 6.56 21.29 -10.60
CA HIS A 184 6.55 21.24 -9.15
C HIS A 184 5.18 20.88 -8.54
N LEU A 185 4.47 19.93 -9.16
CA LEU A 185 3.13 19.56 -8.72
C LEU A 185 3.20 18.89 -7.33
N PRO A 186 2.20 19.13 -6.45
CA PRO A 186 2.14 18.42 -5.19
C PRO A 186 1.87 16.93 -5.44
N PHE A 187 2.69 16.06 -4.83
CA PHE A 187 2.53 14.60 -4.87
C PHE A 187 1.96 14.10 -3.54
N PRO A 188 0.63 14.23 -3.29
CA PRO A 188 0.04 13.97 -1.98
C PRO A 188 0.28 12.53 -1.49
N SER A 189 0.23 11.54 -2.38
CA SER A 189 0.50 10.14 -2.04
C SER A 189 1.97 9.90 -1.66
N GLY A 190 2.90 10.54 -2.37
CA GLY A 190 4.34 10.49 -2.08
C GLY A 190 4.69 11.19 -0.76
N ILE A 191 4.08 12.34 -0.49
CA ILE A 191 4.24 13.07 0.77
C ILE A 191 3.71 12.24 1.95
N ALA A 192 2.53 11.63 1.82
CA ALA A 192 1.98 10.76 2.85
C ALA A 192 2.86 9.53 3.13
N ALA A 193 3.40 8.92 2.07
CA ALA A 193 4.38 7.83 2.19
C ALA A 193 5.66 8.28 2.92
N ALA A 194 6.21 9.43 2.55
CA ALA A 194 7.40 10.00 3.17
C ALA A 194 7.17 10.34 4.65
N GLN A 195 6.02 10.92 5.00
CA GLN A 195 5.64 11.19 6.39
C GLN A 195 5.52 9.89 7.21
N THR A 196 4.93 8.84 6.63
CA THR A 196 4.84 7.52 7.27
C THR A 196 6.23 6.91 7.49
N LEU A 197 7.11 7.01 6.50
CA LEU A 197 8.50 6.58 6.65
C LEU A 197 9.24 7.37 7.74
N ARG A 198 9.08 8.70 7.76
CA ARG A 198 9.66 9.56 8.80
C ARG A 198 9.11 9.21 10.19
N SER A 199 7.82 8.94 10.32
CA SER A 199 7.23 8.54 11.61
C SER A 199 7.75 7.17 12.06
N LEU A 200 7.90 6.19 11.16
CA LEU A 200 8.43 4.86 11.47
C LEU A 200 9.88 4.88 11.94
N TYR A 201 10.71 5.70 11.29
CA TYR A 201 12.15 5.79 11.58
C TYR A 201 12.52 6.85 12.62
N GLY A 202 11.66 7.84 12.85
CA GLY A 202 11.75 8.72 13.99
C GLY A 202 11.59 7.89 15.26
N ARG A 203 12.51 8.00 16.21
CA ARG A 203 12.48 7.29 17.51
C ARG A 203 11.33 7.78 18.42
N SER A 204 10.15 8.04 17.87
CA SER A 204 8.96 8.49 18.60
C SER A 204 8.18 7.29 19.13
N LYS A 205 7.58 7.44 20.31
CA LYS A 205 6.64 6.45 20.88
C LYS A 205 5.45 6.19 19.94
N GLU A 206 5.10 7.16 19.10
CA GLU A 206 4.02 7.08 18.13
C GLU A 206 4.29 6.04 17.03
N ALA A 207 5.54 5.88 16.60
CA ALA A 207 5.97 4.89 15.61
C ALA A 207 5.66 3.46 16.05
N LEU A 208 5.91 3.18 17.34
CA LEU A 208 5.65 1.88 17.96
C LEU A 208 4.15 1.61 18.12
N ILE A 209 3.37 2.65 18.42
CA ILE A 209 1.90 2.53 18.53
C ILE A 209 1.32 2.23 17.14
N GLN A 210 1.75 2.95 16.10
CA GLN A 210 1.32 2.71 14.71
C GLN A 210 1.68 1.30 14.22
N ALA A 211 2.93 0.87 14.47
CA ALA A 211 3.37 -0.48 14.13
C ALA A 211 2.56 -1.56 14.86
N ARG A 212 2.31 -1.40 16.17
CA ARG A 212 1.48 -2.32 16.96
C ARG A 212 0.03 -2.35 16.49
N ALA A 213 -0.55 -1.20 16.19
CA ALA A 213 -1.91 -1.10 15.66
C ALA A 213 -2.03 -1.89 14.34
N LEU A 214 -1.06 -1.76 13.43
CA LEU A 214 -1.07 -2.47 12.16
C LEU A 214 -0.85 -3.98 12.31
N VAL A 215 0.02 -4.40 13.23
CA VAL A 215 0.15 -5.83 13.58
C VAL A 215 -1.16 -6.37 14.16
N SER A 216 -1.79 -5.62 15.07
CA SER A 216 -3.08 -6.03 15.66
C SER A 216 -4.20 -6.12 14.61
N ALA A 217 -4.21 -5.21 13.63
CA ALA A 217 -5.14 -5.22 12.51
C ALA A 217 -4.87 -6.38 11.56
N LEU A 218 -3.61 -6.70 11.28
CA LEU A 218 -3.23 -7.85 10.47
C LEU A 218 -3.66 -9.17 11.14
N VAL A 219 -3.37 -9.32 12.43
CA VAL A 219 -3.77 -10.50 13.21
C VAL A 219 -5.30 -10.59 13.30
N GLY A 220 -5.99 -9.49 13.59
CA GLY A 220 -7.44 -9.43 13.60
C GLY A 220 -8.06 -9.79 12.25
N GLY A 221 -7.51 -9.28 11.15
CA GLY A 221 -7.94 -9.60 9.78
C GLY A 221 -7.71 -11.06 9.42
N LEU A 222 -6.56 -11.64 9.78
CA LEU A 222 -6.27 -13.06 9.58
C LEU A 222 -7.20 -13.96 10.41
N LEU A 223 -7.48 -13.59 11.66
CA LEU A 223 -8.43 -14.31 12.51
C LEU A 223 -9.84 -14.26 11.94
N VAL A 224 -10.32 -13.09 11.51
CA VAL A 224 -11.63 -12.96 10.86
C VAL A 224 -11.67 -13.75 9.55
N GLY A 225 -10.62 -13.70 8.74
CA GLY A 225 -10.52 -14.49 7.51
C GLY A 225 -10.56 -16.00 7.78
N PHE A 226 -9.83 -16.46 8.79
CA PHE A 226 -9.82 -17.85 9.23
C PHE A 226 -11.17 -18.31 9.79
N LEU A 227 -11.85 -17.45 10.55
CA LEU A 227 -13.20 -17.73 11.08
C LEU A 227 -14.24 -17.76 9.95
N ASN A 228 -14.10 -16.92 8.93
CA ASN A 228 -15.01 -16.89 7.78
C ASN A 228 -14.87 -18.10 6.84
N GLN A 229 -13.73 -18.80 6.84
CA GLN A 229 -13.53 -19.96 5.94
C GLN A 229 -14.41 -21.17 6.30
N GLY A 230 -14.95 -21.25 7.52
CA GLY A 230 -15.97 -22.24 7.91
C GLY A 230 -15.58 -23.71 7.73
N GLN A 231 -14.27 -24.01 7.69
CA GLN A 231 -13.75 -25.35 7.36
C GLN A 231 -13.81 -26.34 8.54
N PHE A 232 -14.01 -25.87 9.77
CA PHE A 232 -14.06 -26.75 10.94
C PHE A 232 -15.49 -26.96 11.46
N ASP A 233 -15.83 -28.19 11.86
CA ASP A 233 -17.17 -28.57 12.30
C ASP A 233 -17.72 -27.75 13.48
N TRP A 234 -16.83 -27.22 14.34
CA TRP A 234 -17.23 -26.33 15.44
C TRP A 234 -17.67 -24.94 14.96
N GLN A 235 -17.15 -24.45 13.82
CA GLN A 235 -17.54 -23.17 13.20
C GLN A 235 -18.91 -23.28 12.54
N ARG A 236 -19.22 -24.42 11.89
CA ARG A 236 -20.56 -24.73 11.37
C ARG A 236 -21.60 -24.88 12.49
N ARG A 237 -21.22 -25.47 13.64
CA ARG A 237 -22.13 -25.60 14.80
C ARG A 237 -22.44 -24.28 15.50
N LEU A 238 -21.54 -23.29 15.45
CA LEU A 238 -21.72 -21.97 16.07
C LEU A 238 -22.26 -20.90 15.11
N ASN A 239 -22.57 -21.25 13.85
CA ASN A 239 -23.11 -20.35 12.84
C ASN A 239 -22.30 -19.04 12.66
N LEU A 240 -20.97 -19.12 12.82
CA LEU A 240 -20.04 -17.99 12.74
C LEU A 240 -19.63 -17.67 11.29
N THR A 241 -20.45 -18.03 10.31
CA THR A 241 -20.25 -17.63 8.92
C THR A 241 -20.94 -16.30 8.69
N ILE A 242 -20.15 -15.24 8.43
CA ILE A 242 -20.71 -13.96 8.00
C ILE A 242 -21.35 -14.19 6.61
N PRO A 243 -22.68 -14.02 6.44
CA PRO A 243 -23.33 -14.26 5.16
C PRO A 243 -22.70 -13.38 4.09
N GLU A 244 -22.30 -13.97 2.96
CA GLU A 244 -21.63 -13.22 1.87
C GLU A 244 -22.54 -12.12 1.28
N LEU A 245 -23.86 -12.31 1.38
CA LEU A 245 -24.88 -11.33 1.03
C LEU A 245 -26.15 -11.62 1.86
N ILE A 246 -26.66 -10.64 2.59
CA ILE A 246 -28.01 -10.66 3.17
C ILE A 246 -28.91 -9.87 2.20
N PRO A 247 -29.70 -10.52 1.33
CA PRO A 247 -30.51 -9.81 0.35
C PRO A 247 -31.61 -9.01 1.06
N PHE A 248 -31.77 -7.75 0.69
CA PHE A 248 -32.91 -6.97 1.15
C PHE A 248 -34.14 -7.36 0.34
N GLN A 249 -35.15 -7.91 1.01
CA GLN A 249 -36.43 -8.26 0.39
C GLN A 249 -37.30 -7.01 0.19
N LEU A 250 -36.89 -6.10 -0.69
CA LEU A 250 -37.71 -4.98 -1.14
C LEU A 250 -38.30 -5.27 -2.51
N LYS A 251 -39.60 -5.03 -2.65
CA LYS A 251 -40.31 -5.03 -3.94
C LYS A 251 -40.64 -3.59 -4.29
N ILE A 252 -40.08 -3.08 -5.37
CA ILE A 252 -40.34 -1.72 -5.86
C ILE A 252 -40.73 -1.83 -7.34
N ALA A 253 -41.84 -1.18 -7.72
CA ALA A 253 -42.33 -1.11 -9.09
C ALA A 253 -42.54 -2.47 -9.79
N GLY A 254 -43.01 -3.50 -9.08
CA GLY A 254 -43.32 -4.82 -9.65
C GLY A 254 -42.11 -5.74 -9.88
N VAL A 255 -40.89 -5.25 -9.63
CA VAL A 255 -39.64 -6.02 -9.70
C VAL A 255 -39.22 -6.43 -8.29
N ASP A 256 -38.86 -7.71 -8.12
CA ASP A 256 -38.30 -8.21 -6.86
C ASP A 256 -36.81 -7.85 -6.83
N LEU A 257 -36.44 -6.80 -6.07
CA LEU A 257 -35.03 -6.35 -6.00
C LEU A 257 -34.15 -7.39 -5.30
N ALA A 258 -34.74 -8.36 -4.59
CA ALA A 258 -34.02 -9.51 -4.02
C ALA A 258 -33.39 -10.41 -5.09
N LYS A 259 -33.81 -10.28 -6.36
CA LYS A 259 -33.28 -11.02 -7.52
C LYS A 259 -32.23 -10.25 -8.31
N MET A 260 -31.97 -8.98 -7.98
CA MET A 260 -30.86 -8.25 -8.59
C MET A 260 -29.54 -8.73 -8.00
N PRO A 261 -28.53 -9.03 -8.84
CA PRO A 261 -27.23 -9.46 -8.35
C PRO A 261 -26.60 -8.38 -7.48
N LEU A 262 -25.96 -8.81 -6.38
CA LEU A 262 -25.31 -7.95 -5.39
C LEU A 262 -26.23 -6.96 -4.62
N PHE A 263 -27.56 -7.00 -4.79
CA PHE A 263 -28.47 -6.17 -4.00
C PHE A 263 -28.73 -6.78 -2.61
N GLY A 264 -27.89 -6.39 -1.65
CA GLY A 264 -28.01 -6.85 -0.27
C GLY A 264 -26.93 -6.26 0.64
N PHE A 265 -27.01 -6.58 1.92
CA PHE A 265 -25.96 -6.25 2.88
C PHE A 265 -24.90 -7.35 2.89
N ALA A 266 -23.74 -7.06 2.30
CA ALA A 266 -22.54 -7.89 2.40
C ALA A 266 -21.66 -7.37 3.55
N PRO A 267 -21.59 -8.04 4.72
CA PRO A 267 -20.76 -7.62 5.84
C PRO A 267 -19.29 -7.99 5.57
N SER A 268 -18.70 -7.36 4.57
CA SER A 268 -17.30 -7.58 4.21
C SER A 268 -16.40 -6.70 5.06
N VAL A 269 -15.56 -7.33 5.90
CA VAL A 269 -14.54 -6.63 6.71
C VAL A 269 -13.55 -5.87 5.83
N LEU A 270 -13.30 -6.37 4.62
CA LEU A 270 -12.51 -5.68 3.60
C LEU A 270 -13.16 -4.36 3.17
N LEU A 271 -14.47 -4.36 2.90
CA LEU A 271 -15.21 -3.15 2.51
C LEU A 271 -15.40 -2.17 3.68
N MET A 272 -15.56 -2.67 4.91
CA MET A 272 -15.55 -1.82 6.11
C MET A 272 -14.20 -1.12 6.29
N GLY A 273 -13.10 -1.86 6.18
CA GLY A 273 -11.75 -1.29 6.24
C GLY A 273 -11.51 -0.27 5.13
N ALA A 274 -11.95 -0.57 3.90
CA ALA A 274 -11.90 0.35 2.77
C ALA A 274 -12.64 1.67 3.04
N GLY A 275 -13.86 1.59 3.56
CA GLY A 275 -14.67 2.76 3.91
C GLY A 275 -14.03 3.62 5.01
N MET A 276 -13.36 3.00 5.99
CA MET A 276 -12.61 3.73 7.02
C MET A 276 -11.43 4.53 6.44
N ILE A 277 -10.74 4.00 5.42
CA ILE A 277 -9.58 4.66 4.80
C ILE A 277 -10.03 5.87 3.97
N VAL A 278 -11.10 5.71 3.19
CA VAL A 278 -11.53 6.75 2.23
C VAL A 278 -12.47 7.78 2.85
N GLY A 279 -13.07 7.42 3.99
CA GLY A 279 -13.85 8.33 4.81
C GLY A 279 -15.30 8.45 4.36
N LEU A 280 -16.07 9.16 5.19
CA LEU A 280 -17.53 9.18 5.08
C LEU A 280 -18.02 9.91 3.83
N ARG A 281 -17.32 10.96 3.37
CA ARG A 281 -17.78 11.78 2.24
C ARG A 281 -17.87 10.99 0.94
N VAL A 282 -16.80 10.26 0.61
CA VAL A 282 -16.76 9.42 -0.59
C VAL A 282 -17.68 8.21 -0.42
N SER A 283 -17.67 7.58 0.75
CA SER A 283 -18.54 6.44 1.04
C SER A 283 -20.03 6.78 0.88
N THR A 284 -20.47 7.96 1.37
CA THR A 284 -21.84 8.44 1.20
C THR A 284 -22.16 8.73 -0.26
N SER A 285 -21.23 9.31 -1.02
CA SER A 285 -21.42 9.55 -2.45
C SER A 285 -21.58 8.24 -3.23
N MET A 286 -20.73 7.24 -2.97
CA MET A 286 -20.85 5.90 -3.55
C MET A 286 -22.14 5.20 -3.13
N PHE A 287 -22.57 5.38 -1.87
CA PHE A 287 -23.82 4.83 -1.37
C PHE A 287 -25.04 5.44 -2.07
N VAL A 288 -25.08 6.78 -2.20
CA VAL A 288 -26.15 7.46 -2.94
C VAL A 288 -26.15 7.04 -4.42
N GLY A 289 -24.98 6.95 -5.05
CA GLY A 289 -24.87 6.44 -6.43
C GLY A 289 -25.38 5.01 -6.58
N SER A 290 -25.02 4.13 -5.64
CA SER A 290 -25.52 2.75 -5.60
C SER A 290 -27.04 2.69 -5.43
N LEU A 291 -27.62 3.49 -4.52
CA LEU A 291 -29.07 3.58 -4.35
C LEU A 291 -29.76 4.07 -5.62
N LEU A 292 -29.22 5.07 -6.32
CA LEU A 292 -29.78 5.54 -7.58
C LEU A 292 -29.75 4.46 -8.65
N LEU A 293 -28.64 3.72 -8.76
CA LEU A 293 -28.50 2.63 -9.74
C LEU A 293 -29.48 1.49 -9.45
N TYR A 294 -29.56 1.01 -8.21
CA TYR A 294 -30.43 -0.13 -7.86
C TYR A 294 -31.92 0.23 -7.76
N LEU A 295 -32.28 1.44 -7.30
CA LEU A 295 -33.68 1.81 -7.09
C LEU A 295 -34.34 2.42 -8.34
N PHE A 296 -33.58 3.10 -9.18
CA PHE A 296 -34.12 3.79 -10.36
C PHE A 296 -33.66 3.16 -11.67
N VAL A 297 -32.35 3.03 -11.88
CA VAL A 297 -31.80 2.58 -13.17
C VAL A 297 -32.08 1.11 -13.43
N GLY A 298 -31.87 0.23 -12.43
CA GLY A 298 -32.13 -1.20 -12.54
C GLY A 298 -33.57 -1.52 -12.94
N PRO A 299 -34.58 -1.05 -12.19
CA PRO A 299 -35.99 -1.27 -12.54
C PRO A 299 -36.38 -0.60 -13.87
N TRP A 300 -35.78 0.54 -14.21
CA TRP A 300 -36.02 1.20 -15.50
C TRP A 300 -35.53 0.35 -16.68
N ILE A 301 -34.30 -0.17 -16.63
CA ILE A 301 -33.74 -1.03 -17.69
C ILE A 301 -34.55 -2.34 -17.84
N VAL A 302 -34.98 -2.96 -16.73
CA VAL A 302 -35.82 -4.16 -16.77
C VAL A 302 -37.19 -3.85 -17.39
N ASN A 303 -37.79 -2.70 -17.09
CA ASN A 303 -39.09 -2.30 -17.66
C ASN A 303 -39.01 -1.89 -19.14
N VAL A 304 -37.87 -1.40 -19.62
CA VAL A 304 -37.63 -1.07 -21.04
C VAL A 304 -37.44 -2.34 -21.90
N GLY A 305 -37.21 -3.51 -21.27
CA GLY A 305 -37.20 -4.80 -21.95
C GLY A 305 -35.88 -5.19 -22.60
N GLU A 306 -34.80 -4.44 -22.39
CA GLU A 306 -33.46 -4.78 -22.89
C GLU A 306 -32.83 -5.97 -22.14
N ILE A 307 -33.33 -6.31 -20.94
CA ILE A 307 -32.88 -7.47 -20.15
C ILE A 307 -34.09 -8.35 -19.77
N PRO A 308 -34.11 -9.64 -20.14
CA PRO A 308 -35.29 -10.51 -20.00
C PRO A 308 -35.60 -10.97 -18.56
N SER A 309 -34.73 -10.73 -17.59
CA SER A 309 -34.94 -11.15 -16.20
C SER A 309 -34.02 -10.38 -15.22
N PRO A 310 -34.50 -9.98 -14.03
CA PRO A 310 -33.70 -9.29 -13.00
C PRO A 310 -32.44 -10.06 -12.56
N ASP A 311 -32.45 -11.40 -12.69
CA ASP A 311 -31.35 -12.29 -12.33
C ASP A 311 -30.15 -12.24 -13.30
N LYS A 312 -30.27 -11.54 -14.44
CA LYS A 312 -29.24 -11.41 -15.49
C LYS A 312 -28.64 -10.00 -15.61
N LEU A 313 -29.00 -9.11 -14.69
CA LEU A 313 -28.27 -7.84 -14.48
C LEU A 313 -26.85 -8.11 -13.94
#